data_AF-A0A8T5PYK4-F1
#
_entry.id   AF-A0A8T5PYK4-F1
#
_cell.length_a   1.000
_cell.length_b   1.000
_cell.length_c   1.000
_cell.angle_alpha   90.00
_cell.angle_beta   90.00
_cell.angle_gamma   90.00
#
_symmetry.space_group_name_H-M   'P 1'
#
loop_
_entity.id
_entity.type
_entity.pdbx_description
1 polymer ?
#
loop_
_entity_poly.entity_id
_entity_poly.type
_entity_poly.pdbx_seq_one_letter_code
_entity_poly.pdbx_strand_id
1 'polypeptide(L)'
;MKLNNVYGSQIIERGERYTHNVNYCIKIGGFLYSEVEGTSTYKTKVDLKSLHGDCSCPYGTNCKHAVATLLVHEEGDSINADKFIEHLNSLSKRELVKIIVDNLHNNPDIALSFDLKKSTNFESFVNDFIDDFSYSKMNKAEKIASSFTFDQLMRMLNYLFENEDDVFDKIYEDYYDSYDEGDVLYDFESKLKEELVNNITNEKEIKQALKIGALHDDIIYGSQKLIKFKEIIKSAFSKEQFMNFLLNLENPDLNEIQQAITKNNINSIYYLPSHKMELAEKIAKHIKDKKLLFIVAVYKDDFKGIIDNLQEFTGIVPDNYHILDRKLSDIVDVFIEHNFKDKKTAKKFLQNDFLENYNEKHIRFLAKQIDDYKFIKQLIDFKEEFSQNKILLERLFELDKNTTNNFLKNVKNLLEDKHWTEMVDILSYFRQKFGDDYIIKTIQKNEKLFRTSSTLKSNLKKRGIHIGYIKGNLEVQII
;
A
#
# COMPACT_ATOMS: atom_id res chain seq x y z
N MET A 1 -23.59 -9.39 4.80
CA MET A 1 -23.04 -8.91 3.52
C MET A 1 -21.83 -9.77 3.14
N LYS A 2 -21.49 -9.96 1.85
CA LYS A 2 -20.29 -10.77 1.47
C LYS A 2 -19.10 -9.86 1.14
N LEU A 3 -18.48 -9.29 2.18
CA LEU A 3 -17.33 -8.38 2.06
C LEU A 3 -16.13 -9.03 1.34
N ASN A 4 -15.93 -10.34 1.53
CA ASN A 4 -14.81 -11.11 0.95
C ASN A 4 -14.76 -11.08 -0.59
N ASN A 5 -15.83 -10.65 -1.26
CA ASN A 5 -15.87 -10.51 -2.72
C ASN A 5 -15.21 -9.21 -3.21
N VAL A 6 -14.98 -8.24 -2.31
CA VAL A 6 -14.49 -6.89 -2.65
C VAL A 6 -13.27 -6.51 -1.81
N TYR A 7 -13.19 -7.03 -0.59
CA TYR A 7 -12.14 -6.73 0.36
C TYR A 7 -11.35 -8.00 0.70
N GLY A 8 -10.02 -7.86 0.80
CA GLY A 8 -9.16 -8.95 1.28
C GLY A 8 -9.36 -9.22 2.77
N SER A 9 -9.17 -10.46 3.21
CA SER A 9 -9.34 -10.90 4.60
C SER A 9 -8.59 -10.01 5.61
N GLN A 10 -7.34 -9.65 5.32
CA GLN A 10 -6.54 -8.73 6.16
C GLN A 10 -7.13 -7.32 6.25
N ILE A 11 -7.75 -6.81 5.17
CA ILE A 11 -8.41 -5.49 5.18
C ILE A 11 -9.70 -5.59 5.99
N ILE A 12 -10.41 -6.71 5.88
CA ILE A 12 -11.63 -6.94 6.63
C ILE A 12 -11.34 -7.00 8.13
N GLU A 13 -10.37 -7.81 8.54
CA GLU A 13 -9.94 -7.91 9.94
C GLU A 13 -9.48 -6.55 10.48
N ARG A 14 -8.75 -5.76 9.68
CA ARG A 14 -8.38 -4.40 10.06
C ARG A 14 -9.59 -3.48 10.13
N GLY A 15 -10.58 -3.63 9.26
CA GLY A 15 -11.80 -2.83 9.25
C GLY A 15 -12.70 -3.13 10.44
N GLU A 16 -12.81 -4.40 10.85
CA GLU A 16 -13.50 -4.82 12.08
C GLU A 16 -12.93 -4.11 13.31
N ARG A 17 -11.60 -3.93 13.37
CA ARG A 17 -10.95 -3.18 14.43
C ARG A 17 -11.15 -1.66 14.36
N TYR A 18 -11.82 -1.14 13.35
CA TYR A 18 -12.05 0.30 13.15
C TYR A 18 -13.53 0.68 13.20
N THR A 19 -14.45 -0.26 13.43
CA THR A 19 -15.89 0.03 13.54
C THR A 19 -16.18 1.04 14.65
N HIS A 20 -15.48 0.93 15.78
CA HIS A 20 -15.57 1.88 16.90
C HIS A 20 -14.91 3.24 16.66
N ASN A 21 -14.17 3.38 15.55
CA ASN A 21 -13.55 4.64 15.13
C ASN A 21 -14.36 5.33 14.02
N VAL A 22 -15.55 4.82 13.69
CA VAL A 22 -16.45 5.47 12.73
C VAL A 22 -17.24 6.55 13.48
N ASN A 23 -16.91 7.82 13.22
CA ASN A 23 -17.55 8.98 13.86
C ASN A 23 -19.02 9.10 13.46
N TYR A 24 -19.31 8.86 12.17
CA TYR A 24 -20.66 8.75 11.65
C TYR A 24 -20.69 7.84 10.43
N CYS A 25 -21.84 7.21 10.21
CA CYS A 25 -22.15 6.46 8.99
C CYS A 25 -23.56 6.84 8.53
N ILE A 26 -23.66 7.44 7.34
CA ILE A 26 -24.91 7.96 6.79
C ILE A 26 -25.21 7.26 5.48
N LYS A 27 -26.35 6.57 5.41
CA LYS A 27 -26.86 6.00 4.16
C LYS A 27 -27.67 7.04 3.40
N ILE A 28 -27.31 7.29 2.14
CA ILE A 28 -28.05 8.14 1.20
C ILE A 28 -28.26 7.33 -0.09
N GLY A 29 -29.51 6.93 -0.34
CA GLY A 29 -29.88 6.07 -1.46
C GLY A 29 -29.08 4.76 -1.48
N GLY A 30 -28.35 4.56 -2.57
CA GLY A 30 -27.49 3.38 -2.77
C GLY A 30 -26.09 3.49 -2.15
N PHE A 31 -25.78 4.54 -1.38
CA PHE A 31 -24.43 4.79 -0.89
C PHE A 31 -24.38 4.98 0.64
N LEU A 32 -23.23 4.69 1.23
CA LEU A 32 -22.84 5.08 2.59
C LEU A 32 -21.80 6.18 2.53
N TYR A 33 -21.89 7.13 3.45
CA TYR A 33 -20.93 8.21 3.65
C TYR A 33 -20.54 8.22 5.12
N SER A 34 -19.25 8.11 5.38
CA SER A 34 -18.75 7.99 6.74
C SER A 34 -17.49 8.80 6.94
N GLU A 35 -17.23 9.09 8.19
CA GLU A 35 -15.96 9.62 8.65
C GLU A 35 -15.34 8.63 9.62
N VAL A 36 -14.09 8.25 9.37
CA VAL A 36 -13.41 7.20 10.13
C VAL A 36 -12.08 7.71 10.64
N GLU A 37 -11.88 7.60 11.95
CA GLU A 37 -10.67 8.04 12.63
C GLU A 37 -9.55 6.98 12.49
N GLY A 38 -8.39 7.44 12.03
CA GLY A 38 -7.16 6.66 11.96
C GLY A 38 -5.98 7.49 12.42
N THR A 39 -4.92 7.57 11.60
CA THR A 39 -3.83 8.54 11.85
C THR A 39 -4.31 9.99 11.68
N SER A 40 -5.37 10.16 10.88
CA SER A 40 -6.13 11.39 10.71
C SER A 40 -7.59 11.00 10.49
N THR A 41 -8.45 11.99 10.33
CA THR A 41 -9.86 11.78 10.02
C THR A 41 -10.04 11.60 8.51
N TYR A 42 -10.61 10.47 8.08
CA TYR A 42 -10.78 10.16 6.65
C TYR A 42 -12.24 10.08 6.26
N LYS A 43 -12.59 10.74 5.15
CA LYS A 43 -13.92 10.66 4.53
C LYS A 43 -13.98 9.43 3.66
N THR A 44 -15.03 8.64 3.84
CA THR A 44 -15.23 7.37 3.17
C THR A 44 -16.61 7.35 2.52
N LYS A 45 -16.70 6.95 1.26
CA LYS A 45 -17.94 6.74 0.51
C LYS A 45 -17.98 5.30 0.04
N VAL A 46 -19.10 4.59 0.24
CA VAL A 46 -19.24 3.20 -0.19
C VAL A 46 -20.52 3.00 -0.99
N ASP A 47 -20.46 2.30 -2.11
CA ASP A 47 -21.64 1.86 -2.87
C ASP A 47 -22.21 0.57 -2.26
N LEU A 48 -23.48 0.54 -1.87
CA LEU A 48 -24.13 -0.64 -1.24
C LEU A 48 -24.42 -1.78 -2.20
N LYS A 49 -24.43 -1.53 -3.51
CA LYS A 49 -24.66 -2.54 -4.54
C LYS A 49 -23.35 -3.24 -4.90
N SER A 50 -22.29 -2.48 -5.19
CA SER A 50 -20.98 -3.03 -5.56
C SER A 50 -20.08 -3.30 -4.35
N LEU A 51 -20.42 -2.75 -3.18
CA LEU A 51 -19.61 -2.71 -1.96
C LEU A 51 -18.28 -1.98 -2.11
N HIS A 52 -18.02 -1.31 -3.23
CA HIS A 52 -16.78 -0.55 -3.45
C HIS A 52 -16.75 0.72 -2.61
N GLY A 53 -15.61 0.98 -1.97
CA GLY A 53 -15.39 2.15 -1.15
C GLY A 53 -14.29 3.07 -1.69
N ASP A 54 -14.55 4.37 -1.73
CA ASP A 54 -13.56 5.43 -1.90
C ASP A 54 -13.27 6.07 -0.55
N CYS A 55 -12.01 6.37 -0.26
CA CYS A 55 -11.59 6.94 1.01
C CYS A 55 -10.47 7.96 0.78
N SER A 56 -10.54 9.10 1.48
CA SER A 56 -9.51 10.13 1.46
C SER A 56 -8.19 9.75 2.17
N CYS A 57 -8.00 8.47 2.51
CA CYS A 57 -6.77 8.01 3.14
C CYS A 57 -5.70 7.69 2.08
N PRO A 58 -4.42 7.58 2.43
CA PRO A 58 -3.35 7.26 1.46
C PRO A 58 -3.55 5.93 0.72
N TYR A 59 -4.43 5.05 1.22
CA TYR A 59 -4.78 3.80 0.54
C TYR A 59 -5.80 4.01 -0.60
N GLY A 60 -6.53 5.13 -0.61
CA GLY A 60 -7.52 5.47 -1.63
C GLY A 60 -8.77 4.61 -1.56
N THR A 61 -8.77 3.44 -2.19
CA THR A 61 -9.99 2.64 -2.42
C THR A 61 -10.00 1.32 -1.66
N ASN A 62 -11.20 0.83 -1.33
CA ASN A 62 -11.46 -0.43 -0.63
C ASN A 62 -10.58 -0.64 0.61
N CYS A 63 -10.31 0.44 1.33
CA CYS A 63 -9.46 0.41 2.51
C CYS A 63 -10.21 -0.12 3.73
N LYS A 64 -9.51 -0.28 4.85
CA LYS A 64 -10.10 -0.67 6.14
C LYS A 64 -11.23 0.26 6.61
N HIS A 65 -11.20 1.54 6.26
CA HIS A 65 -12.25 2.50 6.64
C HIS A 65 -13.56 2.25 5.88
N ALA A 66 -13.47 1.80 4.62
CA ALA A 66 -14.63 1.38 3.84
C ALA A 66 -15.26 0.10 4.38
N VAL A 67 -14.43 -0.85 4.84
CA VAL A 67 -14.94 -2.02 5.57
C VAL A 67 -15.62 -1.60 6.87
N ALA A 68 -14.97 -0.77 7.70
CA ALA A 68 -15.56 -0.30 8.95
C ALA A 68 -16.92 0.38 8.72
N THR A 69 -17.01 1.22 7.68
CA THR A 69 -18.28 1.84 7.23
C THR A 69 -19.36 0.82 6.92
N LEU A 70 -19.01 -0.22 6.16
CA LEU A 70 -19.93 -1.28 5.76
C LEU A 70 -20.39 -2.13 6.95
N LEU A 71 -19.49 -2.46 7.87
CA LEU A 71 -19.80 -3.23 9.08
C LEU A 71 -20.71 -2.45 10.02
N VAL A 72 -20.43 -1.17 10.28
CA VAL A 72 -21.30 -0.28 11.07
C VAL A 72 -22.70 -0.19 10.45
N HIS A 73 -22.80 -0.16 9.12
CA HIS A 73 -24.10 -0.24 8.45
C HIS A 73 -24.81 -1.58 8.66
N GLU A 74 -24.08 -2.69 8.55
CA GLU A 74 -24.63 -4.04 8.74
C GLU A 74 -25.09 -4.29 10.18
N GLU A 75 -24.40 -3.72 11.15
CA GLU A 75 -24.77 -3.73 12.58
C GLU A 75 -26.01 -2.87 12.88
N GLY A 76 -26.45 -2.05 11.92
CA GLY A 76 -27.64 -1.20 12.03
C GLY A 76 -27.37 0.20 12.57
N ASP A 77 -26.10 0.55 12.80
CA ASP A 77 -25.67 1.82 13.39
C ASP A 77 -25.50 2.95 12.35
N SER A 78 -25.84 2.69 11.09
CA SER A 78 -25.94 3.76 10.10
C SER A 78 -27.24 4.55 10.23
N ILE A 79 -27.15 5.87 10.06
CA ILE A 79 -28.31 6.74 9.94
C ILE A 79 -28.80 6.69 8.49
N ASN A 80 -30.03 6.23 8.25
CA ASN A 80 -30.64 6.30 6.92
C ASN A 80 -31.22 7.71 6.66
N ALA A 81 -30.49 8.48 5.86
CA ALA A 81 -30.90 9.82 5.47
C ALA A 81 -32.01 9.84 4.40
N ASP A 82 -32.40 8.72 3.79
CA ASP A 82 -33.55 8.68 2.87
C ASP A 82 -34.83 9.16 3.59
N LYS A 83 -35.01 8.75 4.85
CA LYS A 83 -36.11 9.23 5.70
C LYS A 83 -36.01 10.72 5.99
N PHE A 84 -34.80 11.23 6.17
CA PHE A 84 -34.56 12.66 6.33
C PHE A 84 -34.91 13.40 5.04
N ILE A 85 -34.53 12.89 3.87
CA ILE A 85 -34.85 13.46 2.55
C ILE A 85 -36.37 13.43 2.29
N GLU A 86 -37.05 12.32 2.59
CA GLU A 86 -38.52 12.24 2.53
C GLU A 86 -39.17 13.26 3.46
N HIS A 87 -38.64 13.42 4.68
CA HIS A 87 -39.11 14.45 5.59
C HIS A 87 -38.88 15.85 5.02
N LEU A 88 -37.70 16.16 4.49
CA LEU A 88 -37.42 17.44 3.82
C LEU A 88 -38.44 17.72 2.71
N ASN A 89 -38.81 16.72 1.92
CA ASN A 89 -39.83 16.86 0.86
C ASN A 89 -41.24 17.18 1.40
N SER A 90 -41.53 16.79 2.64
CA SER A 90 -42.81 17.08 3.32
C SER A 90 -42.84 18.44 4.02
N LEU A 91 -41.67 19.04 4.24
CA LEU A 91 -41.55 20.31 4.96
C LEU A 91 -42.05 21.48 4.12
N SER A 92 -42.65 22.46 4.79
CA SER A 92 -42.93 23.74 4.16
C SER A 92 -41.63 24.45 3.78
N LYS A 93 -41.71 25.34 2.80
CA LYS A 93 -40.59 26.22 2.42
C LYS A 93 -39.95 26.93 3.63
N ARG A 94 -40.76 27.32 4.63
CA ARG A 94 -40.28 28.02 5.83
C ARG A 94 -39.40 27.12 6.71
N GLU A 95 -39.78 25.85 6.85
CA GLU A 95 -39.04 24.87 7.64
C GLU A 95 -37.75 24.46 6.94
N LEU A 96 -37.79 24.28 5.62
CA LEU A 96 -36.59 24.05 4.81
C LEU A 96 -35.57 25.19 4.94
N VAL A 97 -36.05 26.44 4.85
CA VAL A 97 -35.19 27.62 5.06
C VAL A 97 -34.56 27.59 6.45
N LYS A 98 -35.31 27.21 7.49
CA LYS A 98 -34.77 27.12 8.85
C LYS A 98 -33.64 26.09 8.94
N ILE A 99 -33.82 24.89 8.39
CA ILE A 99 -32.80 23.84 8.38
C ILE A 99 -31.53 24.30 7.64
N ILE A 100 -31.70 24.96 6.49
CA ILE A 100 -30.57 25.49 5.71
C ILE A 100 -29.84 26.56 6.52
N VAL A 101 -30.55 27.51 7.13
CA VAL A 101 -29.94 28.56 7.97
C VAL A 101 -29.18 27.97 9.14
N ASP A 102 -29.75 26.97 9.82
CA ASP A 102 -29.09 26.29 10.92
C ASP A 102 -27.82 25.53 10.45
N ASN A 103 -27.83 24.97 9.25
CA ASN A 103 -26.64 24.33 8.65
C ASN A 103 -25.58 25.36 8.24
N LEU A 104 -26.00 26.51 7.69
CA LEU A 104 -25.11 27.60 7.29
C LEU A 104 -24.30 28.17 8.46
N HIS A 105 -24.84 28.17 9.68
CA HIS A 105 -24.07 28.57 10.87
C HIS A 105 -22.86 27.66 11.11
N ASN A 106 -22.96 26.38 10.74
CA ASN A 106 -21.89 25.39 10.93
C ASN A 106 -20.98 25.24 9.70
N ASN A 107 -21.50 25.56 8.49
CA ASN A 107 -20.78 25.43 7.23
C ASN A 107 -21.00 26.69 6.36
N PRO A 108 -20.43 27.84 6.75
CA PRO A 108 -20.69 29.11 6.08
C PRO A 108 -20.20 29.13 4.62
N ASP A 109 -19.20 28.31 4.27
CA ASP A 109 -18.67 28.19 2.90
C ASP A 109 -19.70 27.72 1.88
N ILE A 110 -20.76 27.02 2.33
CA ILE A 110 -21.88 26.63 1.45
C ILE A 110 -22.59 27.88 0.93
N ALA A 111 -22.79 28.91 1.76
CA ALA A 111 -23.36 30.17 1.30
C ALA A 111 -22.44 30.85 0.27
N LEU A 112 -21.13 30.83 0.49
CA LEU A 112 -20.16 31.39 -0.46
C LEU A 112 -20.22 30.69 -1.81
N SER A 113 -20.18 29.35 -1.83
CA SER A 113 -20.26 28.59 -3.09
C SER A 113 -21.61 28.77 -3.79
N PHE A 114 -22.72 28.81 -3.06
CA PHE A 114 -24.04 29.04 -3.63
C PHE A 114 -24.17 30.45 -4.21
N ASP A 115 -23.74 31.46 -3.46
CA ASP A 115 -23.79 32.86 -3.90
C ASP A 115 -22.88 33.08 -5.11
N LEU A 116 -21.68 32.50 -5.10
CA LEU A 116 -20.79 32.47 -6.26
C LEU A 116 -21.49 31.83 -7.45
N LYS A 117 -22.05 30.61 -7.34
CA LYS A 117 -22.74 29.94 -8.46
C LYS A 117 -23.90 30.76 -9.02
N LYS A 118 -24.65 31.44 -8.17
CA LYS A 118 -25.82 32.23 -8.56
C LYS A 118 -25.44 33.56 -9.21
N SER A 119 -24.40 34.22 -8.70
CA SER A 119 -23.95 35.53 -9.17
C SER A 119 -22.99 35.44 -10.36
N THR A 120 -22.35 34.30 -10.55
CA THR A 120 -21.35 34.10 -11.60
C THR A 120 -22.01 33.92 -12.95
N ASN A 121 -21.71 34.82 -13.88
CA ASN A 121 -21.80 34.53 -15.30
C ASN A 121 -20.59 33.66 -15.66
N PHE A 122 -20.79 32.34 -15.78
CA PHE A 122 -19.69 31.38 -16.00
C PHE A 122 -18.87 31.70 -17.25
N GLU A 123 -19.49 32.24 -18.29
CA GLU A 123 -18.78 32.59 -19.52
C GLU A 123 -17.86 33.80 -19.30
N SER A 124 -18.38 34.85 -18.66
CA SER A 124 -17.57 36.01 -18.26
C SER A 124 -16.45 35.61 -17.32
N PHE A 125 -16.73 34.73 -16.36
CA PHE A 125 -15.74 34.26 -15.40
C PHE A 125 -14.60 33.51 -16.08
N VAL A 126 -14.89 32.62 -17.04
CA VAL A 126 -13.85 31.89 -17.77
C VAL A 126 -13.01 32.84 -18.61
N ASN A 127 -13.61 33.86 -19.25
CA ASN A 127 -12.85 34.90 -19.95
C ASN A 127 -11.93 35.65 -18.97
N ASP A 128 -12.47 36.13 -17.85
CA ASP A 128 -11.72 36.88 -16.84
C ASP A 128 -10.62 36.02 -16.16
N PHE A 129 -10.84 34.71 -16.06
CA PHE A 129 -9.87 33.73 -15.55
C PHE A 129 -8.69 33.59 -16.50
N ILE A 130 -8.95 33.54 -17.81
CA ILE A 130 -7.94 33.40 -18.86
C ILE A 130 -7.18 34.72 -19.07
N ASP A 131 -7.89 35.84 -19.13
CA ASP A 131 -7.31 37.15 -19.44
C ASP A 131 -6.45 37.70 -18.29
N ASP A 132 -6.78 37.34 -17.05
CA ASP A 132 -6.15 37.91 -15.85
C ASP A 132 -6.11 36.86 -14.71
N PHE A 133 -5.48 35.71 -14.97
CA PHE A 133 -5.37 34.64 -13.96
C PHE A 133 -4.78 35.12 -12.63
N SER A 134 -5.32 34.62 -11.51
CA SER A 134 -4.80 34.82 -10.15
C SER A 134 -5.20 33.68 -9.22
N TYR A 135 -4.49 33.51 -8.11
CA TYR A 135 -4.79 32.47 -7.11
C TYR A 135 -6.22 32.59 -6.56
N SER A 136 -6.71 33.82 -6.37
CA SER A 136 -8.09 34.09 -5.93
C SER A 136 -9.13 33.56 -6.93
N LYS A 137 -8.89 33.69 -8.24
CA LYS A 137 -9.77 33.16 -9.28
C LYS A 137 -9.71 31.64 -9.35
N MET A 138 -8.53 31.05 -9.16
CA MET A 138 -8.36 29.61 -9.04
C MET A 138 -9.20 29.03 -7.89
N ASN A 139 -9.08 29.58 -6.68
CA ASN A 139 -9.88 29.17 -5.52
C ASN A 139 -11.39 29.32 -5.73
N LYS A 140 -11.83 30.36 -6.44
CA LYS A 140 -13.25 30.52 -6.82
C LYS A 140 -13.69 29.47 -7.81
N ALA A 141 -12.88 29.21 -8.83
CA ALA A 141 -13.16 28.21 -9.86
C ALA A 141 -13.29 26.81 -9.25
N GLU A 142 -12.39 26.44 -8.33
CA GLU A 142 -12.41 25.15 -7.65
C GLU A 142 -13.75 24.90 -6.93
N LYS A 143 -14.23 25.90 -6.17
CA LYS A 143 -15.50 25.85 -5.43
C LYS A 143 -16.73 25.68 -6.33
N ILE A 144 -16.63 26.08 -7.60
CA ILE A 144 -17.75 26.02 -8.55
C ILE A 144 -17.50 25.04 -9.71
N ALA A 145 -16.42 24.26 -9.68
CA ALA A 145 -15.91 23.46 -10.80
C ALA A 145 -16.99 22.57 -11.44
N SER A 146 -17.77 21.88 -10.60
CA SER A 146 -18.92 21.04 -10.98
C SER A 146 -20.03 21.74 -11.78
N SER A 147 -20.01 23.06 -11.89
CA SER A 147 -21.03 23.87 -12.58
C SER A 147 -20.59 24.33 -13.96
N PHE A 148 -19.30 24.21 -14.29
CA PHE A 148 -18.80 24.54 -15.61
C PHE A 148 -19.22 23.49 -16.64
N THR A 149 -19.46 23.94 -17.86
CA THR A 149 -19.68 23.07 -19.01
C THR A 149 -18.36 22.43 -19.48
N PHE A 150 -18.45 21.39 -20.30
CA PHE A 150 -17.28 20.78 -20.94
C PHE A 150 -16.40 21.81 -21.66
N ASP A 151 -16.99 22.69 -22.48
CA ASP A 151 -16.25 23.70 -23.25
C ASP A 151 -15.54 24.71 -22.34
N GLN A 152 -16.16 25.07 -21.21
CA GLN A 152 -15.57 25.98 -20.22
C GLN A 152 -14.39 25.34 -19.50
N LEU A 153 -14.54 24.10 -19.04
CA LEU A 153 -13.46 23.33 -18.40
C LEU A 153 -12.28 23.13 -19.38
N MET A 154 -12.57 22.79 -20.64
CA MET A 154 -11.55 22.66 -21.69
C MET A 154 -10.74 23.94 -21.87
N ARG A 155 -11.40 25.10 -21.92
CA ARG A 155 -10.72 26.39 -22.11
C ARG A 155 -9.84 26.75 -20.92
N MET A 156 -10.32 26.51 -19.70
CA MET A 156 -9.54 26.73 -18.49
C MET A 156 -8.31 25.81 -18.45
N LEU A 157 -8.48 24.51 -18.72
CA LEU A 157 -7.37 23.55 -18.75
C LEU A 157 -6.35 23.86 -19.84
N ASN A 158 -6.80 24.22 -21.05
CA ASN A 158 -5.89 24.63 -22.12
C ASN A 158 -5.08 25.86 -21.72
N TYR A 159 -5.70 26.85 -21.07
CA TYR A 159 -4.97 28.01 -20.55
C TYR A 159 -3.89 27.61 -19.56
N LEU A 160 -4.20 26.74 -18.59
CA LEU A 160 -3.23 26.27 -17.61
C LEU A 160 -2.05 25.54 -18.28
N PHE A 161 -2.33 24.63 -19.22
CA PHE A 161 -1.27 23.89 -19.91
C PHE A 161 -0.43 24.76 -20.86
N GLU A 162 -1.02 25.78 -21.48
CA GLU A 162 -0.30 26.67 -22.40
C GLU A 162 0.52 27.74 -21.67
N ASN A 163 0.22 28.00 -20.40
CA ASN A 163 0.81 29.08 -19.61
C ASN A 163 1.32 28.58 -18.24
N GLU A 164 1.81 27.34 -18.17
CA GLU A 164 2.19 26.67 -16.91
C GLU A 164 3.18 27.50 -16.08
N ASP A 165 4.27 27.98 -16.69
CA ASP A 165 5.28 28.81 -16.02
C ASP A 165 4.69 30.12 -15.47
N ASP A 166 3.92 30.85 -16.29
CA ASP A 166 3.30 32.12 -15.90
C ASP A 166 2.23 31.93 -14.81
N VAL A 167 1.48 30.82 -14.87
CA VAL A 167 0.49 30.45 -13.85
C VAL A 167 1.19 30.14 -12.54
N PHE A 168 2.29 29.40 -12.58
CA PHE A 168 3.09 29.05 -11.42
C PHE A 168 3.66 30.30 -10.75
N ASP A 169 4.26 31.21 -11.52
CA ASP A 169 4.80 32.48 -11.02
C ASP A 169 3.72 33.35 -10.35
N LYS A 170 2.52 33.41 -10.94
CA LYS A 170 1.39 34.16 -10.35
C LYS A 170 0.88 33.55 -9.04
N ILE A 171 0.86 32.21 -8.95
CA ILE A 171 0.51 31.53 -7.70
C ILE A 171 1.58 31.85 -6.65
N TYR A 172 2.86 31.82 -7.02
CA TYR A 172 3.98 32.14 -6.14
C TYR A 172 3.92 33.58 -5.61
N GLU A 173 3.61 34.56 -6.47
CA GLU A 173 3.48 35.96 -6.07
C GLU A 173 2.33 36.19 -5.08
N ASP A 174 1.21 35.47 -5.26
CA ASP A 174 0.02 35.56 -4.40
C ASP A 174 0.13 34.72 -3.11
N TYR A 175 1.00 33.71 -3.07
CA TYR A 175 1.06 32.68 -2.02
C TYR A 175 2.44 32.65 -1.33
N TYR A 176 2.60 33.50 -0.30
CA TYR A 176 3.89 33.79 0.36
C TYR A 176 4.39 32.74 1.38
N ASP A 177 3.75 31.57 1.50
CA ASP A 177 4.15 30.53 2.47
C ASP A 177 4.75 29.31 1.76
N SER A 178 6.08 29.26 1.82
CA SER A 178 6.95 28.28 1.17
C SER A 178 6.58 26.84 1.56
N TYR A 179 6.55 25.95 0.57
CA TYR A 179 6.71 24.48 0.62
C TYR A 179 5.61 23.62 -0.02
N ASP A 180 4.52 24.18 -0.58
CA ASP A 180 3.41 23.36 -1.13
C ASP A 180 2.81 23.87 -2.46
N GLU A 181 3.51 24.72 -3.19
CA GLU A 181 2.97 25.45 -4.36
C GLU A 181 2.65 24.54 -5.56
N GLY A 182 3.51 23.55 -5.83
CA GLY A 182 3.28 22.57 -6.89
C GLY A 182 2.06 21.69 -6.62
N ASP A 183 1.82 21.36 -5.35
CA ASP A 183 0.73 20.50 -4.93
C ASP A 183 -0.61 21.23 -5.09
N VAL A 184 -0.67 22.55 -4.87
CA VAL A 184 -1.89 23.34 -5.00
C VAL A 184 -2.36 23.49 -6.46
N LEU A 185 -1.45 23.80 -7.39
CA LEU A 185 -1.81 23.85 -8.82
C LEU A 185 -2.20 22.46 -9.33
N TYR A 186 -1.44 21.44 -8.93
CA TYR A 186 -1.71 20.05 -9.30
C TYR A 186 -3.09 19.56 -8.82
N ASP A 187 -3.46 19.88 -7.58
CA ASP A 187 -4.77 19.54 -7.01
C ASP A 187 -5.91 20.23 -7.76
N PHE A 188 -5.73 21.52 -8.08
CA PHE A 188 -6.71 22.28 -8.85
C PHE A 188 -6.88 21.71 -10.28
N GLU A 189 -5.77 21.44 -10.97
CA GLU A 189 -5.80 20.80 -12.28
C GLU A 189 -6.50 19.45 -12.24
N SER A 190 -6.13 18.61 -11.26
CA SER A 190 -6.73 17.28 -11.07
C SER A 190 -8.24 17.40 -10.88
N LYS A 191 -8.71 18.39 -10.11
CA LYS A 191 -10.13 18.68 -9.94
C LYS A 191 -10.81 19.06 -11.26
N LEU A 192 -10.19 19.95 -12.05
CA LEU A 192 -10.74 20.34 -13.35
C LEU A 192 -10.76 19.17 -14.35
N LYS A 193 -9.71 18.34 -14.39
CA LYS A 193 -9.61 17.15 -15.25
C LYS A 193 -10.71 16.13 -14.90
N GLU A 194 -10.92 15.88 -13.61
CA GLU A 194 -12.00 15.01 -13.11
C GLU A 194 -13.38 15.53 -13.54
N GLU A 195 -13.67 16.81 -13.28
CA GLU A 195 -14.95 17.41 -13.68
C GLU A 195 -15.12 17.43 -15.21
N LEU A 196 -14.05 17.63 -15.97
CA LEU A 196 -14.09 17.61 -17.43
C LEU A 196 -14.47 16.22 -17.95
N VAL A 197 -13.80 15.17 -17.48
CA VAL A 197 -14.13 13.78 -17.81
C VAL A 197 -15.57 13.46 -17.40
N ASN A 198 -16.02 13.98 -16.27
CA ASN A 198 -17.39 13.84 -15.82
C ASN A 198 -18.41 14.54 -16.72
N ASN A 199 -18.04 15.61 -17.42
CA ASN A 199 -18.92 16.34 -18.32
C ASN A 199 -18.94 15.79 -19.77
N ILE A 200 -18.20 14.71 -20.07
CA ILE A 200 -18.24 14.08 -21.39
C ILE A 200 -19.56 13.33 -21.59
N THR A 201 -20.38 13.83 -22.52
CA THR A 201 -21.70 13.30 -22.85
C THR A 201 -21.77 12.72 -24.26
N ASN A 202 -20.94 13.18 -25.20
CA ASN A 202 -21.01 12.80 -26.62
C ASN A 202 -19.64 12.52 -27.27
N GLU A 203 -19.66 12.02 -28.52
CA GLU A 203 -18.45 11.63 -29.25
C GLU A 203 -17.51 12.80 -29.57
N LYS A 204 -18.04 14.01 -29.77
CA LYS A 204 -17.23 15.18 -30.12
C LYS A 204 -16.35 15.58 -28.93
N GLU A 205 -16.93 15.59 -27.74
CA GLU A 205 -16.25 15.95 -26.49
C GLU A 205 -15.14 14.95 -26.15
N ILE A 206 -15.41 13.64 -26.21
CA ILE A 206 -14.35 12.63 -25.96
C ILE A 206 -13.22 12.73 -27.01
N LYS A 207 -13.53 13.00 -28.28
CA LYS A 207 -12.51 13.21 -29.32
C LYS A 207 -11.68 14.48 -29.07
N GLN A 208 -12.23 15.49 -28.40
CA GLN A 208 -11.48 16.68 -28.00
C GLN A 208 -10.59 16.39 -26.79
N ALA A 209 -11.12 15.73 -25.76
CA ALA A 209 -10.36 15.35 -24.57
C ALA A 209 -9.18 14.42 -24.92
N LEU A 210 -9.38 13.44 -25.81
CA LEU A 210 -8.34 12.51 -26.28
C LEU A 210 -7.19 13.17 -27.07
N LYS A 211 -7.32 14.44 -27.50
CA LYS A 211 -6.22 15.17 -28.13
C LYS A 211 -5.24 15.73 -27.10
N ILE A 212 -5.67 15.85 -25.85
CA ILE A 212 -4.86 16.34 -24.75
C ILE A 212 -4.25 15.13 -24.04
N GLY A 213 -2.96 14.88 -24.29
CA GLY A 213 -2.25 13.74 -23.69
C GLY A 213 -2.34 13.72 -22.15
N ALA A 214 -2.36 14.91 -21.52
CA ALA A 214 -2.48 15.07 -20.07
C ALA A 214 -3.82 14.56 -19.49
N LEU A 215 -4.85 14.30 -20.31
CA LEU A 215 -6.14 13.76 -19.88
C LEU A 215 -6.25 12.23 -20.00
N HIS A 216 -5.22 11.56 -20.53
CA HIS A 216 -5.31 10.13 -20.81
C HIS A 216 -5.52 9.30 -19.54
N ASP A 217 -4.83 9.65 -18.45
CA ASP A 217 -4.97 8.95 -17.17
C ASP A 217 -6.34 9.19 -16.54
N ASP A 218 -6.86 10.42 -16.59
CA ASP A 218 -8.22 10.74 -16.12
C ASP A 218 -9.30 9.99 -16.91
N ILE A 219 -9.10 9.80 -18.21
CA ILE A 219 -9.98 8.99 -19.06
C ILE A 219 -9.89 7.50 -18.66
N ILE A 220 -8.70 7.00 -18.32
CA ILE A 220 -8.49 5.64 -17.83
C ILE A 220 -9.19 5.44 -16.47
N TYR A 221 -9.05 6.39 -15.54
CA TYR A 221 -9.74 6.35 -14.24
C TYR A 221 -11.26 6.49 -14.40
N GLY A 222 -11.73 7.33 -15.31
CA GLY A 222 -13.14 7.52 -15.67
C GLY A 222 -13.74 6.41 -16.56
N SER A 223 -13.03 5.31 -16.79
CA SER A 223 -13.37 4.27 -17.78
C SER A 223 -14.81 3.76 -17.67
N GLN A 224 -15.32 3.55 -16.45
CA GLN A 224 -16.68 3.05 -16.23
C GLN A 224 -17.75 3.95 -16.83
N LYS A 225 -17.58 5.28 -16.76
CA LYS A 225 -18.51 6.26 -17.34
C LYS A 225 -18.35 6.38 -18.85
N LEU A 226 -17.12 6.20 -19.33
CA LEU A 226 -16.73 6.40 -20.72
C LEU A 226 -16.78 5.12 -21.56
N ILE A 227 -17.21 3.97 -20.99
CA ILE A 227 -17.30 2.69 -21.71
C ILE A 227 -18.14 2.77 -22.99
N LYS A 228 -19.16 3.64 -23.04
CA LYS A 228 -19.95 3.88 -24.26
C LYS A 228 -19.13 4.43 -25.44
N PHE A 229 -17.95 5.00 -25.18
CA PHE A 229 -17.02 5.54 -26.18
C PHE A 229 -15.80 4.64 -26.40
N LYS A 230 -15.83 3.40 -25.91
CA LYS A 230 -14.68 2.47 -25.91
C LYS A 230 -13.99 2.36 -27.28
N GLU A 231 -14.74 2.28 -28.39
CA GLU A 231 -14.14 2.16 -29.72
C GLU A 231 -13.37 3.41 -30.16
N ILE A 232 -13.84 4.60 -29.77
CA ILE A 232 -13.13 5.86 -30.03
C ILE A 232 -11.84 5.88 -29.20
N ILE A 233 -11.93 5.55 -27.92
CA ILE A 233 -10.79 5.50 -27.00
C ILE A 233 -9.76 4.49 -27.51
N LYS A 234 -10.18 3.29 -27.90
CA LYS A 234 -9.34 2.24 -28.49
C LYS A 234 -8.57 2.71 -29.72
N SER A 235 -9.18 3.56 -30.56
CA SER A 235 -8.54 4.09 -31.77
C SER A 235 -7.51 5.18 -31.48
N ALA A 236 -7.63 5.88 -30.36
CA ALA A 236 -6.74 6.97 -29.98
C ALA A 236 -5.60 6.53 -29.04
N PHE A 237 -5.88 5.56 -28.17
CA PHE A 237 -4.94 5.07 -27.17
C PHE A 237 -3.91 4.10 -27.74
N SER A 238 -2.71 4.13 -27.15
CA SER A 238 -1.76 3.03 -27.31
C SER A 238 -2.36 1.73 -26.77
N LYS A 239 -1.79 0.59 -27.17
CA LYS A 239 -2.22 -0.72 -26.62
C LYS A 239 -2.14 -0.76 -25.09
N GLU A 240 -1.12 -0.13 -24.51
CA GLU A 240 -0.95 -0.05 -23.06
C GLU A 240 -2.01 0.82 -22.39
N GLN A 241 -2.25 2.02 -22.91
CA GLN A 241 -3.29 2.92 -22.40
C GLN A 241 -4.67 2.27 -22.50
N PHE A 242 -4.97 1.62 -23.63
CA PHE A 242 -6.24 0.92 -23.81
C PHE A 242 -6.36 -0.30 -22.88
N MET A 243 -5.27 -1.03 -22.65
CA MET A 243 -5.27 -2.12 -21.67
C MET A 243 -5.55 -1.56 -20.26
N ASN A 244 -4.91 -0.48 -19.84
CA ASN A 244 -5.16 0.14 -18.53
C ASN A 244 -6.60 0.66 -18.40
N PHE A 245 -7.17 1.19 -19.49
CA PHE A 245 -8.59 1.54 -19.57
C PHE A 245 -9.48 0.32 -19.31
N LEU A 246 -9.22 -0.81 -19.99
CA LEU A 246 -9.97 -2.05 -19.78
C LEU A 246 -9.81 -2.58 -18.34
N LEU A 247 -8.60 -2.55 -17.79
CA LEU A 247 -8.32 -3.03 -16.43
C LEU A 247 -9.04 -2.20 -15.34
N ASN A 248 -9.54 -1.00 -15.67
CA ASN A 248 -10.35 -0.18 -14.76
C ASN A 248 -11.87 -0.38 -14.86
N LEU A 249 -12.34 -1.17 -15.82
CA LEU A 249 -13.75 -1.56 -15.89
C LEU A 249 -14.10 -2.61 -14.84
N GLU A 250 -15.33 -2.57 -14.34
CA GLU A 250 -15.84 -3.61 -13.42
C GLU A 250 -15.93 -4.99 -14.11
N ASN A 251 -16.29 -5.00 -15.40
CA ASN A 251 -16.52 -6.21 -16.19
C ASN A 251 -15.87 -6.09 -17.58
N PRO A 252 -14.53 -6.13 -17.68
CA PRO A 252 -13.86 -5.97 -18.96
C PRO A 252 -13.97 -7.22 -19.84
N ASP A 253 -13.90 -7.01 -21.16
CA ASP A 253 -13.77 -8.09 -22.13
C ASP A 253 -12.34 -8.66 -22.12
N LEU A 254 -12.23 -9.92 -21.69
CA LEU A 254 -10.94 -10.60 -21.59
C LEU A 254 -10.25 -10.80 -22.95
N ASN A 255 -11.01 -10.92 -24.04
CA ASN A 255 -10.43 -11.05 -25.38
C ASN A 255 -9.79 -9.72 -25.81
N GLU A 256 -10.39 -8.59 -25.46
CA GLU A 256 -9.81 -7.27 -25.76
C GLU A 256 -8.57 -7.01 -24.91
N ILE A 257 -8.57 -7.42 -23.64
CA ILE A 257 -7.37 -7.40 -22.80
C ILE A 257 -6.29 -8.24 -23.48
N GLN A 258 -6.59 -9.48 -23.88
CA GLN A 258 -5.61 -10.34 -24.56
C GLN A 258 -5.03 -9.72 -25.84
N GLN A 259 -5.84 -9.02 -26.63
CA GLN A 259 -5.39 -8.33 -27.85
C GLN A 259 -4.52 -7.10 -27.56
N ALA A 260 -4.76 -6.45 -26.42
CA ALA A 260 -4.02 -5.28 -25.95
C ALA A 260 -2.69 -5.65 -25.25
N ILE A 261 -2.54 -6.89 -24.78
CA ILE A 261 -1.28 -7.37 -24.20
C ILE A 261 -0.16 -7.40 -25.25
N THR A 262 1.00 -6.94 -24.81
CA THR A 262 2.28 -6.93 -25.50
C THR A 262 3.37 -7.40 -24.54
N LYS A 263 4.57 -7.68 -25.05
CA LYS A 263 5.71 -8.02 -24.18
C LYS A 263 6.08 -6.90 -23.20
N ASN A 264 5.79 -5.66 -23.54
CA ASN A 264 6.23 -4.50 -22.75
C ASN A 264 5.23 -4.09 -21.67
N ASN A 265 3.93 -4.34 -21.87
CA ASN A 265 2.88 -3.91 -20.94
C ASN A 265 2.30 -5.04 -20.08
N ILE A 266 2.63 -6.32 -20.33
CA ILE A 266 2.09 -7.43 -19.52
C ILE A 266 2.37 -7.27 -18.02
N ASN A 267 3.46 -6.59 -17.68
CA ASN A 267 3.83 -6.27 -16.32
C ASN A 267 2.74 -5.46 -15.59
N SER A 268 2.02 -4.56 -16.25
CA SER A 268 0.94 -3.79 -15.62
C SER A 268 -0.18 -4.68 -15.05
N ILE A 269 -0.34 -5.90 -15.57
CA ILE A 269 -1.29 -6.90 -15.05
C ILE A 269 -0.74 -7.55 -13.76
N TYR A 270 0.58 -7.74 -13.67
CA TYR A 270 1.22 -8.25 -12.45
C TYR A 270 1.15 -7.24 -11.29
N TYR A 271 1.07 -5.94 -11.60
CA TYR A 271 0.93 -4.84 -10.63
C TYR A 271 -0.53 -4.49 -10.30
N LEU A 272 -1.51 -5.31 -10.69
CA LEU A 272 -2.89 -5.07 -10.31
C LEU A 272 -3.03 -5.01 -8.78
N PRO A 273 -3.82 -4.05 -8.24
CA PRO A 273 -4.03 -3.95 -6.81
C PRO A 273 -4.78 -5.19 -6.28
N SER A 274 -4.63 -5.47 -4.99
CA SER A 274 -5.20 -6.67 -4.34
C SER A 274 -6.72 -6.81 -4.53
N HIS A 275 -7.47 -5.70 -4.56
CA HIS A 275 -8.92 -5.72 -4.80
C HIS A 275 -9.31 -6.16 -6.22
N LYS A 276 -8.37 -6.20 -7.18
CA LYS A 276 -8.58 -6.68 -8.56
C LYS A 276 -8.10 -8.11 -8.78
N MET A 277 -7.75 -8.87 -7.73
CA MET A 277 -7.20 -10.23 -7.88
C MET A 277 -8.18 -11.23 -8.49
N GLU A 278 -9.50 -11.02 -8.36
CA GLU A 278 -10.48 -11.83 -9.09
C GLU A 278 -10.41 -11.61 -10.61
N LEU A 279 -10.25 -10.36 -11.03
CA LEU A 279 -10.04 -10.02 -12.44
C LEU A 279 -8.69 -10.57 -12.93
N ALA A 280 -7.63 -10.38 -12.15
CA ALA A 280 -6.31 -10.93 -12.45
C ALA A 280 -6.37 -12.45 -12.65
N GLU A 281 -7.11 -13.18 -11.81
CA GLU A 281 -7.30 -14.63 -11.97
C GLU A 281 -8.03 -14.99 -13.27
N LYS A 282 -9.10 -14.27 -13.59
CA LYS A 282 -9.87 -14.47 -14.84
C LYS A 282 -8.96 -14.23 -16.06
N ILE A 283 -8.19 -13.15 -16.04
CA ILE A 283 -7.20 -12.84 -17.08
C ILE A 283 -6.19 -13.98 -17.18
N ALA A 284 -5.55 -14.35 -16.06
CA ALA A 284 -4.50 -15.38 -16.00
C ALA A 284 -4.95 -16.71 -16.61
N LYS A 285 -6.17 -17.16 -16.26
CA LYS A 285 -6.77 -18.38 -16.84
C LYS A 285 -7.04 -18.23 -18.34
N HIS A 286 -7.54 -17.06 -18.76
CA HIS A 286 -7.87 -16.79 -20.16
C HIS A 286 -6.62 -16.77 -21.05
N ILE A 287 -5.57 -16.07 -20.64
CA ILE A 287 -4.30 -15.98 -21.39
C ILE A 287 -3.32 -17.12 -21.08
N LYS A 288 -3.67 -18.01 -20.14
CA LYS A 288 -2.86 -19.14 -19.66
C LYS A 288 -1.49 -18.71 -19.10
N ASP A 289 -1.46 -17.58 -18.39
CA ASP A 289 -0.23 -17.04 -17.81
C ASP A 289 0.01 -17.63 -16.40
N LYS A 290 1.04 -18.47 -16.29
CA LYS A 290 1.41 -19.13 -15.03
C LYS A 290 2.02 -18.17 -14.02
N LYS A 291 2.72 -17.12 -14.46
CA LYS A 291 3.31 -16.12 -13.55
C LYS A 291 2.19 -15.35 -12.86
N LEU A 292 1.19 -14.90 -13.61
CA LEU A 292 0.02 -14.24 -13.04
C LEU A 292 -0.80 -15.18 -12.14
N LEU A 293 -0.97 -16.46 -12.52
CA LEU A 293 -1.61 -17.46 -11.66
C LEU A 293 -0.87 -17.62 -10.33
N PHE A 294 0.46 -17.62 -10.34
CA PHE A 294 1.26 -17.65 -9.10
C PHE A 294 1.02 -16.40 -8.25
N ILE A 295 1.09 -15.20 -8.84
CA ILE A 295 0.85 -13.93 -8.12
C ILE A 295 -0.54 -13.94 -7.49
N VAL A 296 -1.58 -14.30 -8.25
CA VAL A 296 -2.95 -14.42 -7.75
C VAL A 296 -3.04 -15.39 -6.59
N ALA A 297 -2.41 -16.56 -6.69
CA ALA A 297 -2.43 -17.56 -5.62
C ALA A 297 -1.76 -17.06 -4.35
N VAL A 298 -0.64 -16.33 -4.47
CA VAL A 298 0.04 -15.66 -3.34
C VAL A 298 -0.87 -14.63 -2.68
N TYR A 299 -1.55 -13.78 -3.45
CA TYR A 299 -2.45 -12.76 -2.89
C TYR A 299 -3.71 -13.34 -2.23
N LYS A 300 -4.12 -14.55 -2.62
CA LYS A 300 -5.30 -15.24 -2.10
C LYS A 300 -4.98 -16.27 -1.01
N ASP A 301 -3.71 -16.39 -0.62
CA ASP A 301 -3.22 -17.45 0.28
C ASP A 301 -3.64 -18.87 -0.19
N ASP A 302 -3.77 -19.06 -1.52
CA ASP A 302 -4.18 -20.32 -2.13
C ASP A 302 -2.97 -21.27 -2.20
N PHE A 303 -2.83 -22.09 -1.16
CA PHE A 303 -1.76 -23.09 -1.08
C PHE A 303 -1.63 -23.94 -2.35
N LYS A 304 -2.75 -24.44 -2.90
CA LYS A 304 -2.69 -25.30 -4.08
C LYS A 304 -2.21 -24.53 -5.30
N GLY A 305 -2.74 -23.33 -5.51
CA GLY A 305 -2.31 -22.43 -6.59
C GLY A 305 -0.82 -22.07 -6.52
N ILE A 306 -0.31 -21.82 -5.31
CA ILE A 306 1.11 -21.54 -5.06
C ILE A 306 1.97 -22.73 -5.47
N ILE A 307 1.62 -23.94 -5.02
CA ILE A 307 2.38 -25.17 -5.32
C ILE A 307 2.34 -25.50 -6.82
N ASP A 308 1.16 -25.44 -7.44
CA ASP A 308 0.96 -25.78 -8.85
C ASP A 308 1.77 -24.85 -9.79
N ASN A 309 2.09 -23.62 -9.35
CA ASN A 309 2.82 -22.61 -10.13
C ASN A 309 4.19 -22.22 -9.54
N LEU A 310 4.70 -22.97 -8.57
CA LEU A 310 5.93 -22.63 -7.82
C LEU A 310 7.21 -22.50 -8.67
N GLN A 311 7.21 -23.09 -9.86
CA GLN A 311 8.33 -22.96 -10.80
C GLN A 311 8.51 -21.52 -11.30
N GLU A 312 7.44 -20.71 -11.30
CA GLU A 312 7.46 -19.33 -11.77
C GLU A 312 8.11 -18.38 -10.76
N PHE A 313 8.21 -18.76 -9.48
CA PHE A 313 8.82 -17.97 -8.41
C PHE A 313 10.17 -17.37 -8.82
N THR A 314 11.07 -18.18 -9.37
CA THR A 314 12.42 -17.73 -9.77
C THR A 314 12.42 -16.75 -10.94
N GLY A 315 11.36 -16.76 -11.75
CA GLY A 315 11.19 -15.84 -12.89
C GLY A 315 10.37 -14.58 -12.55
N ILE A 316 9.93 -14.42 -11.30
CA ILE A 316 9.19 -13.25 -10.83
C ILE A 316 10.07 -12.41 -9.89
N VAL A 317 10.89 -13.05 -9.05
CA VAL A 317 11.76 -12.35 -8.07
C VAL A 317 12.66 -11.27 -8.70
N PRO A 318 13.36 -11.49 -9.83
CA PRO A 318 14.26 -10.45 -10.38
C PRO A 318 13.53 -9.26 -11.00
N ASP A 319 12.36 -9.48 -11.60
CA ASP A 319 11.64 -8.48 -12.40
C ASP A 319 10.53 -7.76 -11.61
N ASN A 320 10.06 -8.33 -10.49
CA ASN A 320 8.93 -7.83 -9.71
C ASN A 320 9.19 -7.96 -8.19
N TYR A 321 10.45 -7.80 -7.78
CA TYR A 321 10.92 -7.99 -6.40
C TYR A 321 10.00 -7.32 -5.37
N HIS A 322 9.62 -6.06 -5.60
CA HIS A 322 8.80 -5.28 -4.67
C HIS A 322 7.41 -5.87 -4.35
N ILE A 323 6.81 -6.63 -5.27
CA ILE A 323 5.50 -7.28 -5.03
C ILE A 323 5.67 -8.49 -4.12
N LEU A 324 6.64 -9.35 -4.45
CA LEU A 324 6.83 -10.62 -3.73
C LEU A 324 7.53 -10.44 -2.40
N ASP A 325 8.47 -9.48 -2.29
CA ASP A 325 9.25 -9.20 -1.08
C ASP A 325 8.35 -9.06 0.16
N ARG A 326 7.32 -8.22 0.05
CA ARG A 326 6.32 -8.00 1.12
C ARG A 326 5.40 -9.19 1.40
N LYS A 327 5.46 -10.26 0.60
CA LYS A 327 4.61 -11.44 0.67
C LYS A 327 5.39 -12.74 0.86
N LEU A 328 6.72 -12.69 0.95
CA LEU A 328 7.55 -13.87 1.17
C LEU A 328 7.21 -14.56 2.49
N SER A 329 7.00 -13.78 3.56
CA SER A 329 6.53 -14.30 4.85
C SER A 329 5.19 -15.02 4.74
N ASP A 330 4.24 -14.44 4.01
CA ASP A 330 2.88 -14.94 3.89
C ASP A 330 2.86 -16.29 3.18
N ILE A 331 3.68 -16.45 2.12
CA ILE A 331 3.86 -17.74 1.44
C ILE A 331 4.40 -18.81 2.42
N VAL A 332 5.36 -18.45 3.27
CA VAL A 332 5.93 -19.38 4.26
C VAL A 332 4.92 -19.70 5.35
N ASP A 333 4.08 -18.75 5.78
CA ASP A 333 2.98 -19.01 6.71
C ASP A 333 1.98 -20.00 6.12
N VAL A 334 1.58 -19.83 4.85
CA VAL A 334 0.72 -20.80 4.15
C VAL A 334 1.36 -22.19 4.11
N PHE A 335 2.68 -22.28 3.88
CA PHE A 335 3.41 -23.56 3.94
C PHE A 335 3.42 -24.15 5.35
N ILE A 336 3.56 -23.34 6.40
CA ILE A 336 3.52 -23.77 7.79
C ILE A 336 2.14 -24.34 8.14
N GLU A 337 1.08 -23.61 7.80
CA GLU A 337 -0.32 -24.00 8.06
C GLU A 337 -0.67 -25.34 7.42
N HIS A 338 -0.17 -25.58 6.21
CA HIS A 338 -0.39 -26.82 5.47
C HIS A 338 0.66 -27.90 5.75
N ASN A 339 1.62 -27.65 6.66
CA ASN A 339 2.73 -28.54 6.98
C ASN A 339 3.47 -29.03 5.71
N PHE A 340 3.63 -28.13 4.74
CA PHE A 340 4.23 -28.42 3.45
C PHE A 340 5.72 -28.70 3.60
N LYS A 341 6.17 -29.83 3.04
CA LYS A 341 7.55 -30.29 3.14
C LYS A 341 8.15 -30.57 1.77
N ASP A 342 9.03 -29.69 1.33
CA ASP A 342 9.83 -29.89 0.12
C ASP A 342 11.20 -29.23 0.26
N LYS A 343 12.25 -30.06 0.30
CA LYS A 343 13.65 -29.60 0.48
C LYS A 343 14.07 -28.61 -0.60
N LYS A 344 13.63 -28.82 -1.86
CA LYS A 344 14.02 -27.96 -2.98
C LYS A 344 13.39 -26.57 -2.83
N THR A 345 12.13 -26.51 -2.45
CA THR A 345 11.40 -25.28 -2.17
C THR A 345 11.96 -24.58 -0.94
N ALA A 346 12.20 -25.31 0.15
CA ALA A 346 12.82 -24.73 1.34
C ALA A 346 14.15 -24.05 1.02
N LYS A 347 15.00 -24.66 0.17
CA LYS A 347 16.25 -24.02 -0.31
C LYS A 347 16.03 -22.81 -1.21
N LYS A 348 14.93 -22.76 -1.98
CA LYS A 348 14.60 -21.59 -2.81
C LYS A 348 14.17 -20.41 -1.95
N PHE A 349 13.39 -20.65 -0.91
CA PHE A 349 12.88 -19.59 -0.03
C PHE A 349 13.91 -19.20 1.03
N LEU A 350 14.79 -20.11 1.46
CA LEU A 350 15.85 -19.82 2.43
C LEU A 350 17.15 -19.42 1.72
N GLN A 351 17.17 -18.20 1.16
CA GLN A 351 18.34 -17.57 0.54
C GLN A 351 18.70 -16.28 1.28
N ASN A 352 19.97 -15.85 1.23
CA ASN A 352 20.45 -14.66 1.95
C ASN A 352 19.60 -13.42 1.63
N ASP A 353 19.31 -13.21 0.35
CA ASP A 353 18.52 -12.07 -0.13
C ASP A 353 17.09 -12.05 0.42
N PHE A 354 16.59 -13.15 1.01
CA PHE A 354 15.25 -13.23 1.57
C PHE A 354 15.21 -13.27 3.09
N LEU A 355 16.36 -13.42 3.77
CA LEU A 355 16.37 -13.66 5.23
C LEU A 355 15.75 -12.50 6.02
N GLU A 356 15.90 -11.26 5.56
CA GLU A 356 15.31 -10.08 6.17
C GLU A 356 13.77 -10.11 6.20
N ASN A 357 13.13 -10.86 5.29
CA ASN A 357 11.68 -11.02 5.21
C ASN A 357 11.12 -12.07 6.17
N TYR A 358 11.97 -12.78 6.91
CA TYR A 358 11.57 -13.90 7.74
C TYR A 358 11.82 -13.66 9.23
N ASN A 359 10.80 -13.97 10.02
CA ASN A 359 10.96 -14.09 11.47
C ASN A 359 11.57 -15.46 11.85
N GLU A 360 11.84 -15.63 13.15
CA GLU A 360 12.41 -16.86 13.68
C GLU A 360 11.60 -18.14 13.35
N LYS A 361 10.27 -18.05 13.36
CA LYS A 361 9.36 -19.17 13.06
C LYS A 361 9.53 -19.62 11.60
N HIS A 362 9.59 -18.68 10.66
CA HIS A 362 9.75 -18.94 9.23
C HIS A 362 11.09 -19.61 8.93
N ILE A 363 12.20 -19.04 9.44
CA ILE A 363 13.55 -19.58 9.24
C ILE A 363 13.63 -21.00 9.81
N ARG A 364 13.09 -21.22 11.02
CA ARG A 364 13.09 -22.54 11.68
C ARG A 364 12.31 -23.57 10.86
N PHE A 365 11.15 -23.20 10.32
CA PHE A 365 10.34 -24.09 9.48
C PHE A 365 11.05 -24.49 8.19
N LEU A 366 11.64 -23.53 7.47
CA LEU A 366 12.35 -23.79 6.22
C LEU A 366 13.63 -24.59 6.46
N ALA A 367 14.47 -24.17 7.43
CA ALA A 367 15.76 -24.79 7.70
C ALA A 367 15.62 -26.26 8.15
N LYS A 368 14.57 -26.60 8.91
CA LYS A 368 14.30 -27.96 9.39
C LYS A 368 14.09 -28.97 8.26
N GLN A 369 13.73 -28.51 7.06
CA GLN A 369 13.49 -29.38 5.90
C GLN A 369 14.77 -29.65 5.09
N ILE A 370 15.88 -29.00 5.44
CA ILE A 370 17.10 -29.02 4.65
C ILE A 370 18.15 -29.87 5.36
N ASP A 371 18.39 -31.06 4.84
CA ASP A 371 19.52 -31.92 5.24
C ASP A 371 20.74 -31.65 4.34
N ASP A 372 21.28 -30.44 4.44
CA ASP A 372 22.48 -30.02 3.70
C ASP A 372 23.28 -29.03 4.53
N TYR A 373 24.32 -29.55 5.20
CA TYR A 373 25.18 -28.79 6.09
C TYR A 373 25.86 -27.62 5.37
N LYS A 374 26.35 -27.84 4.16
CA LYS A 374 27.09 -26.82 3.39
C LYS A 374 26.17 -25.68 3.01
N PHE A 375 24.95 -26.00 2.59
CA PHE A 375 23.92 -25.01 2.28
C PHE A 375 23.57 -24.16 3.51
N ILE A 376 23.20 -24.76 4.64
CA ILE A 376 22.83 -23.98 5.84
C ILE A 376 24.00 -23.13 6.34
N LYS A 377 25.23 -23.66 6.29
CA LYS A 377 26.43 -22.92 6.70
C LYS A 377 26.65 -21.67 5.87
N GLN A 378 26.36 -21.70 4.57
CA GLN A 378 26.60 -20.55 3.68
C GLN A 378 25.63 -19.38 3.96
N LEU A 379 24.52 -19.65 4.64
CA LEU A 379 23.51 -18.66 4.99
C LEU A 379 23.83 -17.90 6.28
N ILE A 380 24.82 -18.36 7.04
CA ILE A 380 25.21 -17.72 8.29
C ILE A 380 26.16 -16.57 7.96
N ASP A 381 25.68 -15.35 8.17
CA ASP A 381 26.50 -14.15 8.16
C ASP A 381 26.50 -13.53 9.55
N PHE A 382 27.63 -13.62 10.25
CA PHE A 382 27.78 -13.07 11.59
C PHE A 382 27.76 -11.54 11.64
N LYS A 383 27.74 -10.83 10.50
CA LYS A 383 27.48 -9.38 10.47
C LYS A 383 25.99 -9.06 10.68
N GLU A 384 25.10 -9.93 10.23
CA GLU A 384 23.65 -9.80 10.35
C GLU A 384 23.13 -10.13 11.76
N GLU A 385 21.83 -9.90 11.99
CA GLU A 385 21.17 -10.08 13.28
C GLU A 385 21.40 -11.51 13.85
N PHE A 386 21.84 -11.58 15.11
CA PHE A 386 22.17 -12.86 15.71
C PHE A 386 20.97 -13.81 15.90
N SER A 387 19.76 -13.29 16.04
CA SER A 387 18.52 -14.08 16.22
C SER A 387 18.30 -15.06 15.07
N GLN A 388 18.46 -14.61 13.83
CA GLN A 388 18.35 -15.42 12.63
C GLN A 388 19.48 -16.46 12.55
N ASN A 389 20.72 -16.02 12.76
CA ASN A 389 21.89 -16.87 12.78
C ASN A 389 21.80 -17.98 13.82
N LYS A 390 21.23 -17.70 15.00
CA LYS A 390 21.06 -18.67 16.08
C LYS A 390 20.23 -19.88 15.61
N ILE A 391 19.17 -19.66 14.84
CA ILE A 391 18.30 -20.75 14.34
C ILE A 391 19.03 -21.60 13.31
N LEU A 392 19.77 -20.96 12.40
CA LEU A 392 20.60 -21.67 11.42
C LEU A 392 21.71 -22.47 12.11
N LEU A 393 22.31 -21.93 13.18
CA LEU A 393 23.30 -22.62 14.00
C LEU A 393 22.70 -23.82 14.75
N GLU A 394 21.51 -23.66 15.35
CA GLU A 394 20.76 -24.78 15.95
C GLU A 394 20.58 -25.90 14.93
N ARG A 395 20.19 -25.55 13.70
CA ARG A 395 20.05 -26.51 12.62
C ARG A 395 21.38 -27.17 12.22
N LEU A 396 22.49 -26.43 12.15
CA LEU A 396 23.80 -27.02 11.89
C LEU A 396 24.21 -28.04 12.97
N PHE A 397 23.93 -27.73 14.25
CA PHE A 397 24.20 -28.65 15.36
C PHE A 397 23.39 -29.94 15.27
N GLU A 398 22.13 -29.86 14.82
CA GLU A 398 21.29 -31.04 14.55
C GLU A 398 21.87 -31.91 13.43
N LEU A 399 22.44 -31.29 12.40
CA LEU A 399 23.01 -31.98 11.24
C LEU A 399 24.36 -32.62 11.55
N ASP A 400 25.30 -31.87 12.13
CA ASP A 400 26.63 -32.35 12.50
C ASP A 400 27.29 -31.48 13.58
N LYS A 401 27.10 -31.90 14.84
CA LYS A 401 27.67 -31.23 16.02
C LYS A 401 29.20 -31.06 15.94
N ASN A 402 29.95 -32.05 15.46
CA ASN A 402 31.41 -32.00 15.45
C ASN A 402 31.92 -31.01 14.41
N THR A 403 31.34 -31.03 13.22
CA THR A 403 31.68 -30.08 12.15
C THR A 403 31.25 -28.66 12.52
N THR A 404 30.10 -28.47 13.18
CA THR A 404 29.67 -27.15 13.68
C THR A 404 30.62 -26.61 14.74
N ASN A 405 31.05 -27.45 15.69
CA ASN A 405 32.03 -27.06 16.70
C ASN A 405 33.34 -26.57 16.06
N ASN A 406 33.84 -27.28 15.04
CA ASN A 406 35.05 -26.90 14.34
C ASN A 406 34.86 -25.62 13.50
N PHE A 407 33.69 -25.43 12.88
CA PHE A 407 33.36 -24.19 12.18
C PHE A 407 33.39 -22.99 13.13
N LEU A 408 32.67 -23.08 14.26
CA LEU A 408 32.51 -21.99 15.22
C LEU A 408 33.81 -21.62 15.96
N LYS A 409 34.71 -22.58 16.20
CA LYS A 409 36.06 -22.29 16.73
C LYS A 409 36.92 -21.43 15.81
N ASN A 410 36.62 -21.45 14.50
CA ASN A 410 37.38 -20.74 13.48
C ASN A 410 36.73 -19.42 13.04
N VAL A 411 35.54 -19.08 13.55
CA VAL A 411 34.90 -17.79 13.26
C VAL A 411 35.74 -16.68 13.88
N LYS A 412 36.25 -15.80 13.03
CA LYS A 412 36.89 -14.55 13.47
C LYS A 412 35.80 -13.51 13.67
N ASN A 413 36.03 -12.58 14.61
CA ASN A 413 35.24 -11.36 14.72
C ASN A 413 33.76 -11.56 15.12
N LEU A 414 33.47 -12.65 15.85
CA LEU A 414 32.10 -13.01 16.30
C LEU A 414 31.38 -11.88 17.07
N LEU A 415 32.12 -11.00 17.74
CA LEU A 415 31.58 -9.91 18.56
C LEU A 415 31.91 -8.52 17.98
N GLU A 416 32.69 -8.43 16.91
CA GLU A 416 33.07 -7.14 16.34
C GLU A 416 31.85 -6.48 15.69
N ASP A 417 31.77 -5.14 15.79
CA ASP A 417 30.69 -4.32 15.25
C ASP A 417 29.27 -4.66 15.76
N LYS A 418 29.15 -5.47 16.81
CA LYS A 418 27.88 -5.83 17.43
C LYS A 418 27.46 -4.83 18.50
N HIS A 419 26.16 -4.56 18.59
CA HIS A 419 25.60 -3.85 19.73
C HIS A 419 25.68 -4.74 20.99
N TRP A 420 25.77 -4.13 22.18
CA TRP A 420 25.99 -4.87 23.43
C TRP A 420 24.87 -5.88 23.74
N THR A 421 23.63 -5.63 23.29
CA THR A 421 22.52 -6.58 23.45
C THR A 421 22.78 -7.88 22.71
N GLU A 422 23.18 -7.80 21.44
CA GLU A 422 23.56 -8.97 20.64
C GLU A 422 24.76 -9.70 21.23
N MET A 423 25.78 -8.97 21.72
CA MET A 423 26.94 -9.60 22.36
C MET A 423 26.53 -10.45 23.57
N VAL A 424 25.58 -9.98 24.39
CA VAL A 424 25.07 -10.74 25.54
C VAL A 424 24.38 -12.02 25.09
N ASP A 425 23.57 -11.95 24.03
CA ASP A 425 22.84 -13.11 23.51
C ASP A 425 23.76 -14.13 22.85
N ILE A 426 24.75 -13.66 22.08
CA ILE A 426 25.82 -14.49 21.51
C ILE A 426 26.54 -15.23 22.63
N LEU A 427 27.09 -14.51 23.61
CA LEU A 427 27.85 -15.13 24.70
C LEU A 427 27.00 -16.10 25.51
N SER A 428 25.73 -15.77 25.76
CA SER A 428 24.80 -16.66 26.46
C SER A 428 24.55 -17.95 25.69
N TYR A 429 24.31 -17.86 24.37
CA TYR A 429 24.10 -19.01 23.51
C TYR A 429 25.35 -19.90 23.43
N PHE A 430 26.52 -19.31 23.22
CA PHE A 430 27.77 -20.06 23.13
C PHE A 430 28.18 -20.67 24.48
N ARG A 431 27.85 -20.04 25.62
CA ARG A 431 28.06 -20.63 26.96
C ARG A 431 27.31 -21.95 27.08
N GLN A 432 26.04 -21.98 26.66
CA GLN A 432 25.21 -23.17 26.71
C GLN A 432 25.77 -24.31 25.83
N LYS A 433 26.40 -23.99 24.70
CA LYS A 433 26.89 -24.99 23.74
C LYS A 433 28.33 -25.47 24.01
N PHE A 434 29.20 -24.58 24.46
CA PHE A 434 30.65 -24.83 24.58
C PHE A 434 31.19 -24.76 26.01
N GLY A 435 30.36 -24.34 26.96
CA GLY A 435 30.75 -24.19 28.35
C GLY A 435 31.55 -22.92 28.64
N ASP A 436 31.88 -22.76 29.91
CA ASP A 436 32.43 -21.54 30.50
C ASP A 436 33.84 -21.21 29.98
N ASP A 437 34.69 -22.21 29.80
CA ASP A 437 36.06 -22.04 29.29
C ASP A 437 36.11 -21.39 27.91
N TYR A 438 35.13 -21.71 27.04
CA TYR A 438 35.05 -21.12 25.71
C TYR A 438 34.71 -19.63 25.78
N ILE A 439 33.80 -19.26 26.69
CA ILE A 439 33.39 -17.87 26.90
C ILE A 439 34.53 -17.05 27.48
N ILE A 440 35.25 -17.58 28.46
CA ILE A 440 36.45 -16.94 29.03
C ILE A 440 37.46 -16.63 27.92
N LYS A 441 37.81 -17.62 27.09
CA LYS A 441 38.75 -17.44 25.97
C LYS A 441 38.25 -16.44 24.93
N THR A 442 36.95 -16.45 24.64
CA THR A 442 36.33 -15.55 23.65
C THR A 442 36.37 -14.10 24.13
N ILE A 443 36.04 -13.85 25.41
CA ILE A 443 36.10 -12.52 26.02
C ILE A 443 37.55 -12.03 26.09
N GLN A 444 38.49 -12.87 26.52
CA GLN A 444 39.92 -12.55 26.57
C GLN A 444 40.49 -12.17 25.19
N LYS A 445 40.13 -12.91 24.14
CA LYS A 445 40.55 -12.60 22.76
C LYS A 445 40.02 -11.25 22.26
N ASN A 446 38.87 -10.81 22.78
CA ASN A 446 38.19 -9.57 22.38
C ASN A 446 38.23 -8.49 23.49
N GLU A 447 39.26 -8.51 24.35
CA GLU A 447 39.39 -7.66 25.54
C GLU A 447 39.03 -6.19 25.31
N LYS A 448 39.43 -5.62 24.16
CA LYS A 448 39.20 -4.21 23.81
C LYS A 448 37.72 -3.83 23.84
N LEU A 449 36.83 -4.72 23.37
CA LEU A 449 35.37 -4.48 23.35
C LEU A 449 34.78 -4.37 24.76
N PHE A 450 35.38 -5.06 25.71
CA PHE A 450 34.93 -5.09 27.10
C PHE A 450 35.58 -4.04 27.97
N ARG A 451 36.54 -3.23 27.47
CA ARG A 451 37.25 -2.27 28.33
C ARG A 451 36.34 -1.13 28.79
N THR A 452 35.58 -0.56 27.87
CA THR A 452 34.90 0.74 28.05
C THR A 452 33.38 0.64 28.28
N SER A 453 32.74 -0.50 28.02
CA SER A 453 31.28 -0.63 28.11
C SER A 453 30.82 -1.14 29.49
N SER A 454 30.45 -0.21 30.39
CA SER A 454 29.86 -0.54 31.70
C SER A 454 28.49 -1.22 31.57
N THR A 455 27.68 -0.79 30.59
CA THR A 455 26.36 -1.37 30.30
C THR A 455 26.44 -2.84 29.88
N LEU A 456 27.38 -3.19 28.99
CA LEU A 456 27.62 -4.58 28.58
C LEU A 456 27.99 -5.46 29.78
N LYS A 457 28.97 -5.00 30.59
CA LYS A 457 29.41 -5.72 31.81
C LYS A 457 28.27 -5.94 32.80
N SER A 458 27.45 -4.91 33.03
CA SER A 458 26.31 -5.00 33.94
C SER A 458 25.30 -6.06 33.49
N ASN A 459 25.00 -6.14 32.19
CA ASN A 459 24.07 -7.13 31.67
C ASN A 459 24.67 -8.54 31.61
N LEU A 460 25.97 -8.67 31.30
CA LEU A 460 26.68 -9.95 31.42
C LEU A 460 26.72 -10.46 32.86
N LYS A 461 26.88 -9.57 33.84
CA LYS A 461 26.84 -9.90 35.27
C LYS A 461 25.49 -10.53 35.66
N LYS A 462 24.38 -10.01 35.14
CA LYS A 462 23.03 -10.61 35.34
C LYS A 462 22.92 -12.03 34.76
N ARG A 463 23.78 -12.39 33.81
CA ARG A 463 23.88 -13.73 33.20
C ARG A 463 24.99 -14.59 33.84
N GLY A 464 25.53 -14.17 34.99
CA GLY A 464 26.59 -14.89 35.72
C GLY A 464 28.00 -14.64 35.20
N ILE A 465 28.19 -13.81 34.16
CA ILE A 465 29.51 -13.53 33.57
C ILE A 465 30.04 -12.21 34.15
N HIS A 466 31.01 -12.31 35.06
CA HIS A 466 31.64 -11.19 35.73
C HIS A 466 32.94 -10.83 34.99
N ILE A 467 33.04 -9.57 34.56
CA ILE A 467 34.22 -9.06 33.86
C ILE A 467 34.81 -7.91 34.67
N GLY A 468 36.05 -8.08 35.10
CA GLY A 468 36.82 -7.12 35.89
C GLY A 468 38.17 -6.82 35.27
N TYR A 469 38.84 -5.79 35.79
CA TYR A 469 40.24 -5.51 35.47
C TYR A 469 41.04 -5.42 36.77
N ILE A 470 41.95 -6.36 36.98
CA ILE A 470 42.83 -6.37 38.15
C ILE A 470 44.25 -6.12 37.67
N LYS A 471 44.87 -5.05 38.17
CA LYS A 471 46.25 -4.63 37.81
C LYS A 471 46.47 -4.48 36.30
N GLY A 472 45.44 -4.02 35.58
CA GLY A 472 45.50 -3.80 34.12
C GLY A 472 45.22 -5.04 33.27
N ASN A 473 45.01 -6.22 33.87
CA ASN A 473 44.66 -7.44 33.15
C ASN A 473 43.15 -7.71 33.23
N LEU A 474 42.56 -8.13 32.11
CA LEU A 474 41.17 -8.59 32.05
C LEU A 474 40.99 -9.89 32.84
N GLU A 475 40.10 -9.87 33.83
CA GLU A 475 39.64 -11.06 34.54
C GLU A 475 38.19 -11.37 34.19
N VAL A 476 37.91 -12.64 33.90
CA VAL A 476 36.58 -13.15 33.60
C VAL A 476 36.27 -14.26 34.61
N GLN A 477 35.21 -14.08 35.40
CA GLN A 477 34.71 -15.07 36.34
C GLN A 477 33.28 -15.46 35.96
N ILE A 478 32.98 -16.75 35.96
CA ILE A 478 31.67 -17.26 35.63
C ILE A 478 31.08 -17.92 36.87
N ILE A 479 29.87 -17.51 37.25
CA ILE A 479 29.10 -17.97 38.41
C ILE A 479 27.88 -18.77 37.94
#